data_AF-A0A9Q3HY19-F1
#
_entry.id   AF-A0A9Q3HY19-F1
#
_cell.length_a   1.000
_cell.length_b   1.000
_cell.length_c   1.000
_cell.angle_alpha   90.00
_cell.angle_beta   90.00
_cell.angle_gamma   90.00
#
_symmetry.space_group_name_H-M   'P 1'
#
loop_
_entity.id
_entity.type
_entity.pdbx_description
1 polymer ?
#
loop_
_entity_poly.entity_id
_entity_poly.type
_entity_poly.pdbx_seq_one_letter_code
_entity_poly.pdbx_strand_id
1 'polypeptide(L)'
;MPKQTSIISSVIDTYKEEFVADQIVHAQSNPSLSRQMRHDLIDVLYTYRNALASDNKPLGTLKGNKVDITLNIDRSYPPVLRRPASPASPRAREALENISKSLSNLVY
;
A
#
# COMPACT_ATOMS: atom_id res chain seq x y z
N MET A 1 -4.42 -3.32 44.11
CA MET A 1 -3.98 -4.24 43.06
C MET A 1 -4.08 -3.55 41.70
N PRO A 2 -2.97 -3.38 40.96
CA PRO A 2 -3.02 -3.22 39.51
C PRO A 2 -2.01 -4.18 38.84
N LYS A 3 -2.47 -5.31 38.31
CA LYS A 3 -1.61 -6.24 37.52
C LYS A 3 -1.91 -6.20 36.02
N GLN A 4 -2.96 -5.49 35.59
CA GLN A 4 -3.37 -5.49 34.18
C GLN A 4 -2.53 -4.57 33.28
N THR A 5 -1.96 -3.48 33.81
CA THR A 5 -1.21 -2.51 32.99
C THR A 5 0.14 -3.04 32.50
N SER A 6 0.79 -3.92 33.29
CA SER A 6 2.13 -4.43 32.99
C SER A 6 2.16 -5.44 31.84
N ILE A 7 1.06 -6.16 31.60
CA ILE A 7 0.98 -7.17 30.53
C ILE A 7 0.74 -6.48 29.17
N ILE A 8 -0.04 -5.40 29.17
CA ILE A 8 -0.39 -4.67 27.96
C ILE A 8 0.83 -3.94 27.39
N SER A 9 1.69 -3.36 28.23
CA SER A 9 2.93 -2.71 27.76
C SER A 9 3.89 -3.71 27.11
N SER A 10 4.13 -4.87 27.75
CA SER A 10 5.03 -5.89 27.19
C SER A 10 4.53 -6.47 25.87
N VAL A 11 3.21 -6.57 25.69
CA VAL A 11 2.60 -7.08 24.46
C VAL A 11 2.72 -6.05 23.32
N ILE A 12 2.55 -4.75 23.61
CA ILE A 12 2.74 -3.67 22.63
C ILE A 12 4.19 -3.63 22.13
N ASP A 13 5.16 -3.80 23.02
CA ASP A 13 6.58 -3.82 22.67
C ASP A 13 6.92 -4.99 21.73
N THR A 14 6.31 -6.16 21.95
CA THR A 14 6.50 -7.35 21.09
C THR A 14 6.01 -7.09 19.65
N TYR A 15 4.82 -6.50 19.47
CA TYR A 15 4.28 -6.20 18.14
C TYR A 15 5.06 -5.10 17.42
N LYS A 16 5.65 -4.17 18.16
CA LYS A 16 6.49 -3.12 17.61
C LYS A 16 7.82 -3.67 17.10
N GLU A 17 8.41 -4.63 17.81
CA GLU A 17 9.62 -5.34 17.37
C GLU A 17 9.37 -6.13 16.09
N GLU A 18 8.24 -6.84 16.00
CA GLU A 18 7.81 -7.54 14.79
C GLU A 18 7.64 -6.56 13.61
N PHE A 19 6.99 -5.41 13.83
CA PHE A 19 6.85 -4.36 12.81
C PHE A 19 8.21 -3.84 12.33
N VAL A 20 9.16 -3.64 13.24
CA VAL A 20 10.51 -3.18 12.87
C VAL A 20 11.22 -4.25 12.04
N ALA A 21 11.13 -5.52 12.43
CA ALA A 21 11.76 -6.63 11.72
C ALA A 21 11.20 -6.84 10.32
N ASP A 22 9.88 -6.72 10.17
CA ASP A 22 9.17 -6.97 8.90
C ASP A 22 9.28 -5.79 7.93
N GLN A 23 9.02 -4.56 8.40
CA GLN A 23 8.84 -3.40 7.50
C GLN A 23 9.98 -2.39 7.52
N ILE A 24 10.73 -2.28 8.63
CA ILE A 24 11.74 -1.22 8.81
C ILE A 24 13.16 -1.73 8.52
N VAL A 25 13.45 -3.02 8.69
CA VAL A 25 14.79 -3.60 8.40
C VAL A 25 15.25 -3.35 6.97
N HIS A 26 14.32 -3.38 6.02
CA HIS A 26 14.60 -3.15 4.60
C HIS A 26 14.55 -1.68 4.18
N ALA A 27 14.14 -0.78 5.09
CA ALA A 27 13.98 0.64 4.79
C ALA A 27 15.33 1.37 4.76
N GLN A 28 15.54 2.17 3.72
CA GLN A 28 16.68 3.08 3.65
C GLN A 28 16.41 4.29 4.55
N SER A 29 17.14 4.38 5.66
CA SER A 29 17.09 5.55 6.54
C SER A 29 18.29 6.46 6.32
N ASN A 30 18.12 7.76 6.54
CA ASN A 30 19.24 8.70 6.56
C ASN A 30 20.29 8.31 7.62
N PRO A 31 21.57 8.12 7.26
CA PRO A 31 22.64 7.74 8.19
C PRO A 31 22.97 8.83 9.23
N SER A 32 22.56 10.09 9.00
CA SER A 32 22.79 11.21 9.92
C SER A 32 21.78 11.30 11.07
N LEU A 33 20.79 10.40 11.13
CA LEU A 33 19.80 10.38 12.20
C LEU A 33 20.41 9.91 13.52
N SER A 34 20.19 10.68 14.58
CA SER A 34 20.55 10.25 15.93
C SER A 34 19.70 9.04 16.37
N ARG A 35 20.23 8.26 17.31
CA ARG A 35 19.52 7.07 17.83
C ARG A 35 18.14 7.42 18.40
N GLN A 36 18.03 8.57 19.07
CA GLN A 36 16.77 9.03 19.65
C GLN A 36 15.75 9.38 18.56
N MET A 37 16.15 10.14 17.55
CA MET A 37 15.27 10.51 16.44
C MET A 37 14.78 9.29 15.65
N ARG A 38 15.62 8.26 15.54
CA ARG A 38 15.24 6.98 14.91
C ARG A 38 14.17 6.25 15.73
N HIS A 39 14.29 6.28 17.05
CA HIS A 39 13.28 5.70 17.94
C HIS A 39 11.95 6.45 17.83
N ASP A 40 11.98 7.78 17.92
CA ASP A 40 10.80 8.63 17.82
C ASP A 40 10.10 8.47 16.45
N LEU A 41 10.88 8.31 15.38
CA LEU A 41 10.36 8.04 14.05
C LEU A 41 9.64 6.69 13.99
N ILE A 42 10.24 5.63 14.54
CA ILE A 42 9.61 4.30 14.60
C ILE A 42 8.33 4.36 15.43
N ASP A 43 8.29 5.14 16.51
CA ASP A 43 7.08 5.34 17.31
C ASP A 43 5.94 5.94 16.48
N VAL A 44 6.23 6.99 15.71
CA VAL A 44 5.24 7.64 14.84
C VAL A 44 4.77 6.68 13.75
N LEU A 45 5.69 6.00 13.07
CA LEU A 45 5.37 5.06 12.00
C LEU A 45 4.52 3.90 12.51
N TYR A 46 4.85 3.35 13.67
CA TYR A 46 4.07 2.29 14.30
C TYR A 46 2.69 2.79 14.73
N THR A 47 2.60 3.99 15.30
CA THR A 47 1.33 4.59 15.73
C THR A 47 0.36 4.76 14.56
N TYR A 48 0.86 5.21 13.41
CA TYR A 48 0.04 5.45 12.21
C TYR A 48 0.12 4.35 11.14
N ARG A 49 0.62 3.17 11.48
CA ARG A 49 0.84 2.04 10.55
C ARG A 49 -0.37 1.65 9.69
N ASN A 50 -1.59 1.87 10.19
CA ASN A 50 -2.83 1.56 9.47
C ASN A 50 -3.25 2.65 8.45
N ALA A 51 -2.70 3.85 8.58
CA ALA A 51 -2.94 4.97 7.66
C ALA A 51 -1.90 5.05 6.53
N LEU A 52 -0.82 4.28 6.65
CA LEU A 52 0.26 4.22 5.68
C LEU A 52 0.02 3.07 4.69
N ALA A 53 0.46 3.26 3.45
CA ALA A 53 0.55 2.20 2.48
C ALA A 53 1.75 1.31 2.83
N SER A 54 1.59 0.00 2.70
CA SER A 54 2.68 -0.97 2.68
C SER A 54 2.54 -1.84 1.43
N ASP A 55 3.60 -2.51 1.00
CA ASP A 55 3.58 -3.36 -0.20
C ASP A 55 2.50 -4.46 -0.10
N ASN A 56 2.26 -4.95 1.12
CA ASN A 56 1.23 -5.95 1.41
C ASN A 56 -0.17 -5.35 1.70
N LYS A 57 -0.23 -4.04 1.95
CA LYS A 57 -1.46 -3.31 2.30
C LYS A 57 -1.47 -1.98 1.55
N PRO A 58 -1.82 -1.99 0.26
CA PRO A 58 -1.90 -0.77 -0.54
C PRO A 58 -2.95 0.18 0.03
N LEU A 59 -2.80 1.47 -0.26
CA LEU A 59 -3.83 2.45 0.05
C LEU A 59 -5.12 2.07 -0.67
N GLY A 60 -6.17 1.78 0.08
CA GLY A 60 -7.53 1.82 -0.45
C GLY A 60 -8.33 0.54 -0.28
N THR A 61 -9.30 0.61 0.62
CA THR A 61 -10.70 0.59 0.20
C THR A 61 -11.45 1.50 1.17
N LEU A 62 -11.57 2.79 0.84
CA LEU A 62 -12.52 3.64 1.55
C LEU A 62 -13.91 3.07 1.26
N LYS A 63 -14.58 2.53 2.28
CA LYS A 63 -15.96 2.03 2.16
C LYS A 63 -16.82 3.16 1.61
N GLY A 64 -17.36 2.99 0.39
CA GLY A 64 -18.30 3.95 -0.21
C GLY A 64 -17.87 4.59 -1.54
N ASN A 65 -16.61 4.44 -1.98
CA ASN A 65 -16.15 5.04 -3.25
C ASN A 65 -16.47 4.18 -4.49
N LYS A 66 -17.58 3.43 -4.47
CA LYS A 66 -18.04 2.73 -5.68
C LYS A 66 -18.67 3.77 -6.61
N VAL A 67 -17.97 4.09 -7.69
CA VAL A 67 -18.50 4.97 -8.74
C VAL A 67 -19.34 4.11 -9.67
N ASP A 68 -20.64 4.40 -9.75
CA ASP A 68 -21.49 3.86 -10.82
C ASP A 68 -21.32 4.75 -12.06
N ILE A 69 -20.80 4.17 -13.14
CA ILE A 69 -20.57 4.87 -14.40
C ILE A 69 -21.69 4.45 -15.36
N THR A 70 -22.77 5.20 -15.37
CA THR A 70 -23.88 4.99 -16.31
C THR A 70 -23.65 5.77 -17.60
N LEU A 71 -23.86 5.12 -18.74
CA LEU A 71 -23.81 5.77 -20.04
C LEU A 71 -25.15 6.48 -20.28
N ASN A 72 -25.13 7.80 -20.50
CA ASN A 72 -26.36 8.59 -20.76
C ASN A 72 -26.92 8.41 -22.19
N ILE A 73 -26.34 7.51 -22.98
CA ILE A 73 -26.75 7.23 -24.35
C ILE A 73 -26.85 5.72 -24.54
N ASP A 74 -27.73 5.31 -25.45
CA ASP A 74 -27.77 3.93 -25.90
C ASP A 74 -26.47 3.58 -26.63
N ARG A 75 -26.02 2.33 -26.47
CA ARG A 75 -24.84 1.84 -27.20
C ARG A 75 -25.13 1.95 -28.69
N SER A 76 -24.33 2.75 -29.40
CA SER A 76 -24.42 2.88 -30.85
C SER A 76 -24.32 1.49 -31.48
N TYR A 77 -25.30 1.14 -32.31
CA TYR A 77 -25.26 -0.10 -33.10
C TYR A 77 -24.81 0.22 -34.53
N PRO A 78 -23.83 -0.49 -35.09
CA PRO A 78 -23.06 -1.58 -34.47
C PRO A 78 -22.07 -1.07 -33.41
N PRO A 79 -21.68 -1.91 -32.42
CA PRO A 79 -20.70 -1.52 -31.42
C PRO A 79 -19.43 -0.99 -32.09
N VAL A 80 -19.00 0.20 -31.72
CA VAL A 80 -17.78 0.81 -32.29
C VAL A 80 -16.59 -0.08 -31.98
N LEU A 81 -16.05 -0.72 -33.01
CA LEU A 81 -14.78 -1.43 -32.94
C LEU A 81 -13.69 -0.44 -32.58
N ARG A 82 -13.12 -0.59 -31.38
CA ARG A 82 -11.96 0.20 -30.98
C ARG A 82 -10.81 -0.12 -31.93
N ARG A 83 -10.10 0.93 -32.36
CA ARG A 83 -8.84 0.74 -33.07
C ARG A 83 -7.91 -0.11 -32.20
N PRO A 84 -7.10 -1.00 -32.79
CA PRO A 84 -6.09 -1.72 -32.02
C PRO A 84 -5.19 -0.68 -31.32
N ALA A 85 -4.77 -1.00 -30.09
CA ALA A 85 -3.83 -0.15 -29.38
C ALA A 85 -2.57 0.03 -30.25
N SER A 86 -2.06 1.26 -30.31
CA SER A 86 -0.81 1.53 -31.01
C SER A 86 0.31 0.67 -30.42
N PRO A 87 1.21 0.11 -31.25
CA PRO A 87 2.28 -0.74 -30.76
C PRO A 87 3.19 0.06 -29.81
N ALA A 88 3.36 -0.44 -28.59
CA ALA A 88 4.30 0.13 -27.63
C ALA A 88 5.75 -0.21 -28.01
N SER A 89 6.69 0.65 -27.64
CA SER A 89 8.12 0.32 -27.76
C SER A 89 8.48 -0.87 -26.86
N PRO A 90 9.53 -1.66 -27.17
CA PRO A 90 9.90 -2.83 -26.37
C PRO A 90 10.07 -2.51 -24.88
N ARG A 91 10.75 -1.40 -24.57
CA ARG A 91 10.94 -0.89 -23.19
C ARG A 91 9.62 -0.51 -22.52
N ALA A 92 8.73 0.17 -23.25
CA ALA A 92 7.43 0.55 -22.71
C ALA A 92 6.56 -0.69 -22.45
N ARG A 93 6.66 -1.71 -23.33
CA ARG A 93 5.91 -2.96 -23.19
C ARG A 93 6.30 -3.72 -21.94
N GLU A 94 7.60 -3.84 -21.65
CA GLU A 94 8.11 -4.48 -20.45
C GLU A 94 7.67 -3.75 -19.16
N ALA A 95 7.76 -2.42 -19.14
CA ALA A 95 7.30 -1.63 -18.01
C ALA A 95 5.78 -1.78 -17.77
N LEU A 96 4.99 -1.75 -18.84
CA LEU A 96 3.54 -1.95 -18.77
C LEU A 96 3.17 -3.35 -18.28
N GLU A 97 3.93 -4.38 -18.69
CA GLU A 97 3.71 -5.75 -18.24
C GLU A 97 3.96 -5.91 -16.73
N ASN A 98 5.02 -5.29 -16.20
CA ASN A 98 5.31 -5.29 -14.78
C ASN A 98 4.23 -4.58 -13.96
N ILE A 99 3.76 -3.41 -14.43
CA ILE A 99 2.67 -2.67 -13.80
C ILE A 99 1.38 -3.50 -13.84
N SER A 100 1.07 -4.12 -14.98
CA SER A 100 -0.13 -4.95 -15.14
C SER A 100 -0.12 -6.15 -14.19
N LYS A 101 1.02 -6.82 -14.02
CA LYS A 101 1.19 -7.94 -13.08
C LYS A 101 1.03 -7.49 -11.62
N SER A 102 1.59 -6.34 -11.26
CA SER A 102 1.42 -5.77 -9.92
C SER A 102 -0.04 -5.46 -9.61
N LEU A 103 -0.77 -4.85 -10.57
CA LEU A 103 -2.18 -4.52 -10.40
C LEU A 103 -3.08 -5.76 -10.34
N SER A 104 -2.79 -6.83 -11.10
CA SER A 104 -3.59 -8.06 -11.06
C SER A 104 -3.50 -8.78 -9.71
N ASN A 105 -2.33 -8.73 -9.06
CA ASN A 105 -2.11 -9.37 -7.76
C ASN A 105 -2.77 -8.61 -6.60
N LEU A 106 -3.22 -7.38 -6.83
CA LEU A 106 -3.80 -6.49 -5.83
C LEU A 106 -5.34 -6.61 -5.75
N VAL A 107 -5.95 -7.23 -6.77
CA VAL A 107 -7.41 -7.33 -6.95
C VAL A 107 -7.97 -8.68 -6.49
N TYR A 108 -7.11 -9.63 -6.08
CA TYR A 108 -7.46 -10.92 -5.48
C TYR A 108 -6.84 -11.05 -4.09
#